data_AF-A0A1T5HK56-F1
#
_entry.id   AF-A0A1T5HK56-F1
#
_cell.length_a   1.000
_cell.length_b   1.000
_cell.length_c   1.000
_cell.angle_alpha   90.00
_cell.angle_beta   90.00
_cell.angle_gamma   90.00
#
_symmetry.space_group_name_H-M   'P 1'
#
loop_
_entity.id
_entity.type
_entity.pdbx_description
1 polymer ?
#
loop_
_entity_poly.entity_id
_entity_poly.type
_entity_poly.pdbx_seq_one_letter_code
_entity_poly.pdbx_strand_id
1 'polypeptide(L)'
;MKELLNLFDYRQKIDYKTEILSGITVAMALIPEAVAFSLIAGLSPLTGLYAAFTVGLITSIFGGRPGMISGATGAIAVVIVSLAYSHGVEYVFAAVVLAGILQMLFGVLKLGKFIRLVPHPVMF
;
A
#
# COMPACT_ATOMS: atom_id res chain seq x y z
N MET A 1 -3.47 1.85 30.68
CA MET A 1 -3.01 1.20 29.43
C MET A 1 -4.19 1.14 28.48
N LYS A 2 -4.32 2.09 27.55
CA LYS A 2 -5.43 2.11 26.60
C LYS A 2 -5.02 1.32 25.35
N GLU A 3 -5.83 0.30 25.06
CA GLU A 3 -5.91 -0.57 23.88
C GLU A 3 -4.82 -0.39 22.82
N LEU A 4 -3.82 -1.26 22.86
CA LEU A 4 -2.73 -1.36 21.86
C LEU A 4 -3.20 -1.92 20.51
N LEU A 5 -4.42 -2.47 20.42
CA LEU A 5 -4.97 -3.14 19.23
C LEU A 5 -6.48 -2.92 19.14
N ASN A 6 -6.93 -1.67 18.98
CA ASN A 6 -8.32 -1.40 18.60
C ASN A 6 -8.46 -1.49 17.07
N LEU A 7 -8.28 -2.70 16.53
CA LEU A 7 -8.31 -3.00 15.09
C LEU A 7 -9.71 -2.80 14.48
N PHE A 8 -10.75 -3.03 15.27
CA PHE A 8 -12.14 -2.93 14.84
C PHE A 8 -12.91 -2.03 15.82
N ASP A 9 -13.14 -0.78 15.43
CA ASP A 9 -13.99 0.12 16.21
C ASP A 9 -15.47 -0.16 15.93
N TYR A 10 -16.06 -1.08 16.70
CA TYR A 10 -17.47 -1.45 16.61
C TYR A 10 -18.44 -0.33 17.03
N ARG A 11 -17.95 0.84 17.49
CA ARG A 11 -18.79 1.99 17.79
C ARG A 11 -19.20 2.76 16.54
N GLN A 12 -18.47 2.57 15.44
CA GLN A 12 -18.75 3.26 14.19
C GLN A 12 -20.02 2.68 13.55
N LYS A 13 -20.96 3.54 13.16
CA LYS A 13 -22.12 3.11 12.36
C LYS A 13 -21.63 2.80 10.95
N ILE A 14 -21.61 1.52 10.58
CA ILE A 14 -21.18 1.05 9.27
C ILE A 14 -22.41 0.98 8.36
N ASP A 15 -22.36 1.68 7.23
CA ASP A 15 -23.30 1.47 6.14
C ASP A 15 -22.73 0.44 5.16
N TYR A 16 -23.14 -0.82 5.33
CA TYR A 16 -22.67 -1.93 4.50
C TYR A 16 -22.95 -1.73 3.02
N LYS A 17 -24.04 -1.04 2.64
CA LYS A 17 -24.33 -0.77 1.24
C LYS A 17 -23.26 0.15 0.65
N THR A 18 -22.92 1.20 1.37
CA THR A 18 -21.91 2.18 0.95
C THR A 18 -20.50 1.57 0.95
N GLU A 19 -20.13 0.80 1.97
CA GLU A 19 -18.82 0.11 2.02
C GLU A 19 -18.66 -0.91 0.88
N ILE A 20 -19.67 -1.72 0.60
CA ILE A 20 -19.61 -2.70 -0.51
C ILE A 20 -19.55 -2.00 -1.86
N LEU A 21 -20.40 -0.99 -2.09
CA LEU A 21 -20.41 -0.25 -3.35
C LEU A 21 -19.10 0.48 -3.58
N SER A 22 -18.56 1.16 -2.57
CA SER A 22 -17.27 1.85 -2.68
C SER A 22 -16.12 0.87 -2.92
N GLY A 23 -16.10 -0.28 -2.24
CA GLY A 23 -15.12 -1.33 -2.47
C GLY A 23 -15.13 -1.85 -3.91
N ILE A 24 -16.32 -2.12 -4.47
CA ILE A 24 -16.46 -2.56 -5.87
C ILE A 24 -16.00 -1.45 -6.83
N THR A 25 -16.44 -0.21 -6.63
CA THR A 25 -16.05 0.93 -7.47
C THR A 25 -14.54 1.12 -7.50
N VAL A 26 -13.90 1.08 -6.33
CA VAL A 26 -12.45 1.26 -6.23
C VAL A 26 -11.70 0.06 -6.80
N ALA A 27 -12.18 -1.16 -6.58
CA ALA A 27 -11.58 -2.35 -7.21
C ALA A 27 -11.59 -2.25 -8.75
N MET A 28 -12.70 -1.80 -9.33
CA MET A 28 -12.79 -1.57 -10.78
C MET A 28 -11.81 -0.49 -11.27
N ALA A 29 -11.58 0.55 -10.47
CA ALA A 29 -10.59 1.58 -10.78
C ALA A 29 -9.13 1.09 -10.65
N LEU A 30 -8.85 0.23 -9.65
CA LEU A 30 -7.48 -0.26 -9.38
C LEU A 30 -6.98 -1.28 -10.41
N ILE A 31 -7.85 -2.05 -11.05
CA ILE A 31 -7.43 -3.07 -12.03
C ILE A 31 -6.59 -2.45 -13.17
N PRO A 32 -7.07 -1.45 -13.92
CA PRO A 32 -6.28 -0.83 -14.98
C PRO A 32 -5.04 -0.10 -14.44
N GLU A 33 -5.14 0.51 -13.25
CA GLU A 33 -4.04 1.22 -12.61
C GLU A 33 -2.86 0.28 -12.25
N ALA A 34 -3.15 -0.84 -11.59
CA ALA A 34 -2.15 -1.83 -11.21
C ALA A 34 -1.49 -2.50 -12.42
N VAL A 35 -2.29 -2.76 -13.47
CA VAL A 35 -1.78 -3.28 -14.74
C VAL A 35 -0.85 -2.26 -15.42
N ALA A 36 -1.28 -1.00 -15.53
CA ALA A 36 -0.48 0.05 -16.15
C ALA A 36 0.86 0.27 -15.43
N PHE A 37 0.85 0.33 -14.09
CA PHE A 37 2.08 0.51 -13.32
C PHE A 37 3.03 -0.68 -13.40
N SER A 38 2.51 -1.90 -13.49
CA SER A 38 3.35 -3.09 -13.71
C SER A 38 4.04 -3.03 -15.06
N LEU A 39 3.30 -2.65 -16.11
CA LEU A 39 3.84 -2.52 -17.46
C LEU A 39 4.90 -1.43 -17.55
N ILE A 40 4.67 -0.27 -16.92
CA ILE A 40 5.67 0.80 -16.82
C ILE A 40 6.91 0.30 -16.09
N ALA A 41 6.74 -0.56 -15.09
CA ALA A 41 7.85 -1.18 -14.36
C ALA A 41 8.56 -2.34 -15.07
N GLY A 42 8.15 -2.67 -16.30
CA GLY A 42 8.70 -3.82 -17.02
C GLY A 42 8.37 -5.17 -16.37
N LEU A 43 7.36 -5.21 -15.49
CA LEU A 43 6.89 -6.40 -14.79
C LEU A 43 5.65 -6.98 -15.48
N SER A 44 5.35 -8.25 -15.18
CA SER A 44 4.12 -8.86 -15.65
C SER A 44 2.89 -8.15 -15.03
N PRO A 45 1.79 -7.94 -15.78
CA PRO A 45 0.55 -7.36 -15.24
C PRO A 45 0.00 -8.09 -13.99
N LEU A 46 0.20 -9.41 -13.94
CA LEU A 46 -0.20 -10.22 -12.79
C LEU A 46 0.52 -9.80 -11.51
N THR A 47 1.78 -9.36 -11.61
CA THR A 47 2.57 -8.91 -10.45
C THR A 47 1.89 -7.74 -9.73
N GLY A 48 1.40 -6.73 -10.46
CA GLY A 48 0.69 -5.60 -9.86
C GLY A 48 -0.68 -5.97 -9.33
N LEU A 49 -1.41 -6.84 -10.02
CA LEU A 49 -2.71 -7.33 -9.53
C LEU A 49 -2.57 -8.11 -8.23
N TYR A 50 -1.56 -8.99 -8.12
CA TYR A 50 -1.23 -9.67 -6.88
C TYR A 50 -0.81 -8.69 -5.80
N ALA A 51 0.04 -7.71 -6.11
CA ALA A 51 0.44 -6.69 -5.14
C ALA A 51 -0.77 -5.91 -4.60
N ALA A 52 -1.64 -5.42 -5.49
CA ALA A 52 -2.85 -4.67 -5.10
C ALA A 52 -3.80 -5.51 -4.24
N PHE A 53 -4.05 -6.78 -4.64
CA PHE A 53 -4.90 -7.69 -3.87
C PHE A 53 -4.33 -8.00 -2.49
N THR A 54 -3.05 -8.40 -2.42
CA THR A 54 -2.41 -8.79 -1.16
C THR A 54 -2.30 -7.61 -0.19
N VAL A 55 -1.90 -6.43 -0.68
CA VAL A 55 -1.82 -5.23 0.17
C VAL A 55 -3.21 -4.79 0.61
N GLY A 56 -4.22 -4.82 -0.27
CA GLY A 56 -5.60 -4.50 0.10
C GLY A 56 -6.15 -5.41 1.20
N LEU A 57 -5.88 -6.71 1.12
CA LEU A 57 -6.30 -7.69 2.13
C LEU A 57 -5.57 -7.50 3.47
N ILE A 58 -4.27 -7.26 3.45
CA ILE A 58 -3.50 -7.03 4.68
C ILE A 58 -3.93 -5.73 5.35
N THR A 59 -4.10 -4.66 4.57
CA THR A 59 -4.44 -3.33 5.11
C THR A 59 -5.90 -3.21 5.53
N SER A 60 -6.82 -4.05 5.03
CA SER A 60 -8.19 -4.11 5.56
C SER A 60 -8.26 -4.68 6.97
N ILE A 61 -7.30 -5.55 7.36
CA ILE A 61 -7.23 -6.16 8.69
C ILE A 61 -6.36 -5.33 9.64
N PHE A 62 -5.17 -4.91 9.18
CA PHE A 62 -4.14 -4.28 10.02
C PHE A 62 -4.00 -2.76 9.81
N GLY A 63 -4.79 -2.17 8.92
CA GLY A 63 -4.71 -0.75 8.60
C GLY A 63 -5.12 0.15 9.76
N GLY A 64 -4.43 1.28 9.92
CA GLY A 64 -4.70 2.25 10.99
C GLY A 64 -5.83 3.25 10.67
N ARG A 65 -6.30 3.30 9.42
CA ARG A 65 -7.33 4.26 8.98
C ARG A 65 -8.37 3.57 8.09
N PRO A 66 -9.56 3.24 8.63
CA PRO A 66 -10.66 2.68 7.84
C PRO A 66 -11.02 3.57 6.63
N GLY A 67 -11.32 2.93 5.50
CA GLY A 67 -11.65 3.59 4.23
C GLY A 67 -10.45 4.05 3.40
N MET A 68 -9.21 3.90 3.89
CA MET A 68 -8.00 4.17 3.10
C MET A 68 -7.59 2.93 2.30
N ILE A 69 -7.44 3.10 0.99
CA ILE A 69 -7.10 2.01 0.06
C ILE A 69 -5.60 1.99 -0.13
N SER A 70 -5.00 0.82 0.04
CA SER A 70 -3.58 0.57 -0.19
C SER A 70 -3.42 -0.42 -1.33
N GLY A 71 -2.61 -0.08 -2.33
CA GLY A 71 -2.42 -0.88 -3.54
C GLY A 71 -1.18 -0.49 -4.32
N ALA A 72 -1.16 -0.82 -5.62
CA ALA A 72 -0.08 -0.44 -6.52
C ALA A 72 -0.18 1.05 -6.89
N THR A 73 0.91 1.80 -6.70
CA THR A 73 0.97 3.23 -7.03
C THR A 73 2.13 3.55 -7.96
N GLY A 74 1.97 4.59 -8.78
CA GLY A 74 3.01 5.02 -9.73
C GLY A 74 4.30 5.45 -9.05
N ALA A 75 4.21 6.06 -7.86
CA ALA A 75 5.36 6.47 -7.07
C ALA A 75 6.30 5.29 -6.75
N ILE A 76 5.74 4.13 -6.41
CA ILE A 76 6.51 2.91 -6.15
C ILE A 76 7.01 2.30 -7.46
N ALA A 77 6.18 2.28 -8.50
CA ALA A 77 6.52 1.71 -9.80
C ALA A 77 7.81 2.34 -10.37
N VAL A 78 7.92 3.68 -10.36
CA VAL A 78 9.09 4.41 -10.87
C VAL A 78 10.39 3.99 -10.19
N VAL A 79 10.37 3.78 -8.86
CA VAL A 79 11.55 3.34 -8.10
C VAL A 79 11.92 1.89 -8.43
N ILE A 80 10.91 1.02 -8.54
CA ILE A 80 11.10 -0.39 -8.86
C ILE A 80 11.67 -0.59 -10.26
N VAL A 81 11.28 0.22 -11.26
CA VAL A 81 11.82 0.16 -12.63
C VAL A 81 13.35 0.24 -12.60
N SER A 82 13.86 1.22 -11.88
CA SER A 82 15.31 1.47 -11.80
C SER A 82 16.06 0.31 -11.14
N LEU A 83 15.47 -0.28 -10.10
CA LEU A 83 16.03 -1.45 -9.42
C LEU A 83 15.99 -2.70 -10.32
N ALA A 84 14.84 -2.96 -10.96
CA ALA A 84 14.67 -4.09 -11.85
C ALA A 84 15.63 -4.03 -13.04
N TYR A 85 15.84 -2.85 -13.60
CA TYR A 85 16.77 -2.63 -14.71
C TYR A 85 18.23 -2.87 -14.32
N SER A 86 18.62 -2.49 -13.09
CA SER A 86 20.01 -2.57 -12.64
C SER A 86 20.40 -3.92 -12.04
N HIS A 87 19.47 -4.63 -11.39
CA HIS A 87 19.78 -5.84 -10.61
C HIS A 87 18.89 -7.05 -10.96
N GLY A 88 17.86 -6.88 -11.79
CA GLY A 88 16.88 -7.93 -12.11
C GLY A 88 15.60 -7.86 -11.27
N VAL A 89 14.57 -8.57 -11.72
CA VAL A 89 13.22 -8.55 -11.15
C VAL A 89 13.18 -9.22 -9.77
N GLU A 90 14.05 -10.19 -9.53
CA GLU A 90 14.15 -10.93 -8.27
C GLU A 90 14.52 -10.01 -7.10
N TYR A 91 15.37 -9.02 -7.35
CA TYR A 91 15.78 -8.02 -6.36
C TYR A 91 14.62 -7.10 -5.94
N VAL A 92 13.60 -6.94 -6.79
CA VAL A 92 12.39 -6.19 -6.44
C VAL A 92 11.66 -6.87 -5.30
N PHE A 93 11.51 -8.19 -5.34
CA PHE A 93 10.86 -8.94 -4.26
C PHE A 93 11.64 -8.83 -2.95
N ALA A 94 12.96 -8.94 -3.00
CA ALA A 94 13.82 -8.75 -1.83
C ALA A 94 13.67 -7.34 -1.24
N ALA A 95 13.64 -6.31 -2.10
CA ALA A 95 13.44 -4.92 -1.68
C ALA A 95 12.07 -4.68 -1.05
N VAL A 96 11.00 -5.29 -1.57
CA VAL A 96 9.65 -5.19 -1.00
C VAL A 96 9.58 -5.83 0.39
N VAL A 97 10.19 -7.01 0.57
CA VAL A 97 10.27 -7.66 1.89
C VAL A 97 11.05 -6.78 2.87
N LEU A 98 12.20 -6.27 2.45
CA LEU A 98 13.01 -5.36 3.28
C LEU A 98 12.25 -4.08 3.63
N ALA A 99 11.55 -3.48 2.67
CA ALA A 99 10.72 -2.30 2.89
C ALA A 99 9.61 -2.58 3.91
N GLY A 100 8.95 -3.74 3.84
CA GLY A 100 7.96 -4.15 4.84
C GLY A 100 8.55 -4.29 6.25
N ILE A 101 9.75 -4.87 6.37
CA ILE A 101 10.47 -4.96 7.65
C ILE A 101 10.78 -3.56 8.20
N LEU A 102 11.30 -2.67 7.35
CA LEU A 102 11.58 -1.28 7.74
C LEU A 102 10.29 -0.54 8.16
N GLN A 103 9.18 -0.71 7.42
CA GLN A 103 7.89 -0.14 7.78
C GLN A 103 7.38 -0.63 9.14
N MET A 104 7.50 -1.94 9.42
CA MET A 104 7.16 -2.51 10.73
C MET A 104 8.03 -1.92 11.85
N LEU A 105 9.34 -1.77 11.63
CA LEU A 105 10.24 -1.14 12.60
C LEU A 105 9.86 0.32 12.86
N PHE A 106 9.55 1.10 11.83
CA PHE A 106 9.08 2.48 11.97
C PHE A 106 7.76 2.56 12.75
N GLY A 107 6.86 1.59 12.55
CA GLY A 107 5.61 1.45 13.30
C GLY A 107 5.86 1.16 14.79
N VAL A 108 6.67 0.16 15.12
CA VAL A 108 6.99 -0.22 16.51
C VAL A 108 7.71 0.91 17.25
N LEU A 109 8.66 1.57 16.59
CA LEU A 109 9.41 2.70 17.14
C LEU A 109 8.60 4.01 17.18
N LYS A 110 7.36 4.02 16.67
CA LYS A 110 6.46 5.18 16.60
C LYS A 110 7.10 6.40 15.92
N LEU A 111 7.87 6.14 14.86
CA LEU A 111 8.59 7.18 14.10
C LEU A 111 7.69 7.96 13.13
N GLY A 112 6.41 7.60 13.00
CA GLY A 112 5.48 8.27 12.10
C GLY A 112 5.34 9.78 12.32
N LYS A 113 5.60 10.30 13.53
CA LYS A 113 5.56 11.74 13.81
C LYS A 113 6.62 12.55 13.05
N PHE A 114 7.72 11.91 12.64
CA PHE A 114 8.84 12.58 11.97
C PHE A 114 8.55 12.89 10.50
N ILE A 115 7.47 12.34 9.92
CA ILE A 115 7.03 12.73 8.57
C ILE A 115 6.76 14.23 8.46
N ARG A 116 6.41 14.89 9.58
CA ARG A 116 6.21 16.35 9.65
C ARG A 116 7.48 17.16 9.42
N LEU A 117 8.66 16.54 9.48
CA LEU A 117 9.94 17.19 9.21
C LEU A 117 10.31 17.18 7.72
N VAL A 118 9.61 16.40 6.89
CA VAL A 118 9.85 16.38 5.44
C VAL A 118 9.36 17.70 4.83
N PRO A 119 10.22 18.48 4.16
CA PRO A 119 9.82 19.75 3.56
C PRO A 119 8.78 19.55 2.45
N HIS A 120 7.78 20.44 2.39
CA HIS A 120 6.78 20.44 1.32
C HIS A 120 7.36 20.44 -0.10
N PRO A 121 8.43 21.19 -0.42
CA PRO A 121 9.03 21.17 -1.75
C PRO A 121 9.63 19.82 -2.19
N VAL A 122 9.77 18.85 -1.29
CA VAL A 122 10.26 17.49 -1.60
C VAL A 122 9.09 16.52 -1.83
N MET A 123 7.89 16.84 -1.33
CA MET A 123 6.70 16.00 -1.45
C MET A 123 5.94 16.21 -2.76
N PHE A 124 6.14 17.35 -3.43
CA PHE A 124 5.51 17.74 -4.70
C PHE A 124 6.57 17.81 -5.81
#